data_AF-A0A971YQP7-F1
#
_entry.id   AF-A0A971YQP7-F1
#
_cell.length_a   1.000
_cell.length_b   1.000
_cell.length_c   1.000
_cell.angle_alpha   90.00
_cell.angle_beta   90.00
_cell.angle_gamma   90.00
#
_symmetry.space_group_name_H-M   'P 1'
#
loop_
_entity.id
_entity.type
_entity.pdbx_description
1 polymer ?
#
loop_
_entity_poly.entity_id
_entity_poly.type
_entity_poly.pdbx_seq_one_letter_code
_entity_poly.pdbx_strand_id
1 'polypeptide(L)' 'VIGVQFGHQLGGAVITETVFALPGIGRLAVESIKARDFPTVQAAILVVAASFVIINLLVDLLYAYVNPRIRYS' A
#
# COMPACT_ATOMS: atom_id res chain seq x y z
N VAL A 1 8.01 11.50 -9.82
CA VAL A 1 8.01 11.49 -8.34
C VAL A 1 7.11 10.39 -7.77
N ILE A 2 5.85 10.26 -8.21
CA ILE A 2 4.89 9.26 -7.72
C ILE A 2 5.39 7.80 -7.85
N GLY A 3 5.97 7.42 -9.00
CA GLY A 3 6.49 6.06 -9.20
C GLY A 3 7.62 5.67 -8.24
N VAL A 4 8.43 6.64 -7.80
CA VAL A 4 9.53 6.42 -6.85
C VAL A 4 8.99 6.29 -5.43
N GLN A 5 8.01 7.11 -5.04
CA GLN A 5 7.34 6.98 -3.73
C GLN A 5 6.59 5.64 -3.59
N PHE A 6 5.92 5.21 -4.66
CA PHE A 6 5.24 3.92 -4.68
C PHE A 6 6.23 2.76 -4.57
N GLY A 7 7.34 2.82 -5.31
CA GLY A 7 8.44 1.85 -5.19
C GLY A 7 9.08 1.83 -3.80
N HIS A 8 9.16 2.97 -3.11
CA HIS A 8 9.69 3.04 -1.74
C HIS A 8 8.75 2.37 -0.72
N GLN A 9 7.44 2.60 -0.82
CA GLN A 9 6.45 1.98 0.08
C GLN A 9 6.33 0.47 -0.15
N LEU A 10 6.26 0.04 -1.42
CA LEU A 10 6.30 -1.39 -1.75
C LEU A 10 7.63 -2.02 -1.35
N GLY A 11 8.75 -1.34 -1.59
CA GLY A 11 10.07 -1.81 -1.20
C GLY A 11 10.19 -1.99 0.32
N GLY A 12 9.66 -1.06 1.11
CA GLY A 12 9.59 -1.18 2.56
C GLY A 12 8.77 -2.39 3.03
N ALA A 13 7.59 -2.61 2.45
CA ALA A 13 6.73 -3.75 2.77
C ALA A 13 7.33 -5.09 2.34
N VAL A 14 7.95 -5.16 1.16
CA VAL A 14 8.63 -6.38 0.67
C VAL A 14 9.83 -6.72 1.54
N ILE A 15 10.60 -5.72 1.97
CA ILE A 15 11.78 -5.94 2.82
C ILE A 15 11.34 -6.47 4.20
N THR A 16 10.30 -5.90 4.82
CA THR A 16 9.81 -6.41 6.10
C THR A 16 9.23 -7.82 5.96
N GLU A 17 8.47 -8.12 4.90
CA GLU A 17 7.93 -9.46 4.64
C GLU A 17 9.05 -10.50 4.41
N THR A 18 10.11 -10.13 3.70
CA THR A 18 11.23 -11.02 3.38
C THR A 18 12.13 -11.27 4.58
N VAL A 19 12.41 -10.24 5.39
CA VAL A 19 13.29 -10.34 6.57
C VAL A 19 12.61 -11.14 7.69
N PHE A 20 11.30 -10.99 7.89
CA PHE A 20 10.56 -11.72 8.91
C PHE A 20 9.92 -13.03 8.41
N ALA A 21 10.20 -13.44 7.16
CA ALA A 21 9.62 -14.62 6.51
C ALA A 21 8.08 -14.67 6.58
N LEU A 22 7.42 -13.52 6.59
CA LEU A 22 5.97 -13.42 6.68
C LEU A 22 5.37 -13.67 5.28
N PRO A 23 4.29 -14.48 5.18
CA PRO A 23 3.56 -14.64 3.93
C PRO A 23 2.78 -13.35 3.64
N GLY A 24 3.31 -12.53 2.73
CA GLY A 24 2.77 -11.22 2.42
C GLY A 24 2.59 -10.95 0.93
N ILE A 25 1.77 -9.95 0.63
CA ILE A 25 1.31 -9.61 -0.73
C ILE A 25 2.45 -8.92 -1.52
N GLY A 26 3.35 -8.21 -0.84
CA GLY A 26 4.48 -7.55 -1.48
C GLY A 26 5.45 -8.57 -2.08
N ARG A 27 5.84 -9.58 -1.31
CA ARG A 27 6.69 -10.68 -1.76
C ARG A 27 6.02 -11.46 -2.89
N LEU A 28 4.72 -11.74 -2.78
CA LEU A 28 3.94 -12.40 -3.84
C LEU A 28 3.96 -11.58 -5.14
N ALA A 29 3.77 -10.26 -5.07
CA ALA A 29 3.81 -9.38 -6.23
C ALA A 29 5.19 -9.40 -6.93
N VAL A 30 6.29 -9.37 -6.17
CA VAL A 30 7.65 -9.44 -6.72
C VAL A 30 7.93 -10.79 -7.37
N GLU A 31 7.46 -11.87 -6.76
CA GLU A 31 7.58 -13.22 -7.31
C GLU A 31 6.75 -13.39 -8.59
N SER A 32 5.52 -12.88 -8.62
CA SER A 32 4.66 -12.85 -9.82
C SER A 32 5.23 -11.98 -10.93
N ILE A 33 5.89 -10.86 -10.63
CA ILE A 33 6.63 -10.05 -11.63
C ILE A 33 7.75 -10.89 -12.25
N LYS A 34 8.53 -11.62 -11.44
CA LYS A 34 9.61 -12.49 -11.93
C LYS A 34 9.07 -13.68 -12.73
N ALA A 35 7.94 -14.26 -12.31
CA ALA A 35 7.25 -15.35 -12.98
C ALA A 35 6.46 -14.91 -14.23
N ARG A 36 6.43 -13.59 -14.53
CA ARG A 36 5.61 -12.98 -15.61
C ARG A 36 4.12 -13.30 -15.49
N ASP A 37 3.65 -13.51 -14.27
CA ASP A 37 2.25 -13.77 -13.96
C ASP A 37 1.50 -12.44 -13.80
N PHE A 38 1.15 -11.82 -14.94
CA PHE A 38 0.50 -10.51 -14.98
C PHE A 38 -0.83 -10.42 -14.21
N PRO A 39 -1.74 -11.41 -14.25
CA PRO A 39 -2.96 -11.40 -13.45
C PRO A 39 -2.71 -11.23 -11.95
N THR A 40 -1.76 -11.98 -11.40
CA THR A 40 -1.44 -11.94 -9.97
C THR A 40 -0.79 -10.62 -9.58
N VAL A 41 0.06 -10.07 -10.44
CA VAL A 41 0.63 -8.72 -10.24
C VAL A 41 -0.47 -7.66 -10.21
N GLN A 42 -1.42 -7.71 -11.15
CA GLN A 42 -2.52 -6.75 -11.21
C GLN A 42 -3.43 -6.85 -9.98
N ALA A 43 -3.74 -8.07 -9.53
CA ALA A 43 -4.50 -8.30 -8.30
C ALA A 43 -3.77 -7.73 -7.07
N ALA A 44 -2.46 -7.97 -6.94
CA ALA A 44 -1.67 -7.44 -5.84
C ALA A 44 -1.65 -5.90 -5.84
N ILE A 45 -1.47 -5.27 -7.01
CA ILE A 45 -1.51 -3.81 -7.15
C ILE A 45 -2.89 -3.26 -6.76
N LEU A 46 -3.98 -3.90 -7.18
CA LEU A 46 -5.33 -3.48 -6.82
C LEU A 46 -5.58 -3.55 -5.31
N VAL A 47 -5.14 -4.63 -4.65
CA VAL A 47 -5.30 -4.78 -3.19
C VAL A 47 -4.51 -3.71 -2.44
N VAL A 48 -3.27 -3.44 -2.85
CA VAL A 48 -2.45 -2.39 -2.25
C VAL A 48 -3.08 -1.02 -2.47
N ALA A 49 -3.53 -0.72 -3.68
CA ALA A 49 -4.19 0.55 -4.00
C ALA A 49 -5.48 0.76 -3.20
N ALA A 50 -6.34 -0.26 -3.11
CA ALA A 50 -7.58 -0.22 -2.34
C ALA A 50 -7.30 -0.01 -0.84
N SER A 51 -6.31 -0.73 -0.30
CA SER A 51 -5.88 -0.55 1.10
C SER A 51 -5.40 0.88 1.35
N PHE A 52 -4.68 1.46 0.40
CA PHE A 52 -4.21 2.84 0.50
C PHE A 52 -5.36 3.85 0.53
N VAL A 53 -6.38 3.65 -0.32
CA VAL A 53 -7.60 4.48 -0.32
C VAL A 53 -8.34 4.35 1.00
N ILE A 54 -8.49 3.12 1.53
CA ILE A 54 -9.15 2.87 2.81
C ILE A 54 -8.40 3.56 3.95
N ILE A 55 -7.07 3.44 4.00
CA ILE A 55 -6.25 4.07 5.04
C ILE A 55 -6.33 5.60 4.93
N ASN A 56 -6.26 6.18 3.73
CA ASN A 56 -6.42 7.63 3.57
C ASN A 56 -7.81 8.08 4.03
N LEU A 57 -8.86 7.35 3.66
CA LEU A 57 -10.22 7.66 4.09
C LEU A 57 -10.37 7.56 5.62
N LEU A 58 -9.76 6.56 6.25
CA LEU A 58 -9.74 6.41 7.71
C LEU A 58 -8.99 7.56 8.37
N VAL A 59 -7.85 7.96 7.80
CA VAL A 59 -7.06 9.10 8.29
C VAL A 59 -7.84 10.40 8.16
N ASP A 60 -8.50 10.64 7.03
CA ASP A 60 -9.36 11.81 6.81
C ASP A 60 -10.53 11.83 7.80
N LEU A 61 -11.18 10.68 8.02
CA LEU A 61 -12.27 10.55 8.99
C LEU A 61 -11.78 10.75 10.43
N LEU A 62 -10.60 10.22 10.76
CA LEU A 62 -9.97 10.41 12.07
C LEU A 62 -9.59 11.87 12.28
N TYR A 63 -9.07 12.55 11.26
CA TYR A 63 -8.82 13.99 11.31
C TYR A 63 -10.12 14.78 11.48
N ALA A 64 -11.18 14.42 10.77
CA ALA A 64 -12.50 15.05 10.93
C ALA A 64 -13.06 14.87 12.34
N TYR A 65 -12.86 13.70 12.95
CA TYR A 65 -13.35 13.38 14.30
C TYR A 65 -12.49 14.00 15.41
N VAL A 66 -11.17 13.90 15.30
CA VAL A 66 -10.21 14.38 16.31
C VAL A 66 -10.04 15.90 16.26
N ASN A 67 -10.26 16.53 15.10
CA ASN A 67 -10.02 17.96 14.93
C ASN A 67 -11.32 18.75 14.64
N PRO A 68 -12.08 19.13 15.68
CA PRO A 68 -13.26 19.98 15.53
C PRO A 68 -12.93 21.44 15.13
N ARG A 69 -11.65 21.82 14.97
CA ARG A 69 -11.22 23.20 14.64
C ARG A 69 -10.92 23.47 13.17
N ILE A 70 -11.00 22.49 12.26
CA ILE A 70 -10.84 22.71 10.81
C ILE A 70 -12.09 23.34 10.16
N ARG A 71 -12.91 24.08 10.94
CA ARG A 71 -13.83 25.04 10.34
C ARG A 71 -12.96 26.17 9.79
N TYR A 72 -12.83 26.19 8.46
CA TYR A 72 -12.38 27.35 7.70
C TYR A 72 -13.01 28.62 8.30
N SER A 73 -12.17 29.56 8.73
CA SER A 73 -12.54 30.98 8.68
C SER A 73 -12.26 31.51 7.28
#